data_AF-A0A8H6SGT7-F1
#
_entry.id   AF-A0A8H6SGT7-F1
#
_cell.length_a   1.000
_cell.length_b   1.000
_cell.length_c   1.000
_cell.angle_alpha   90.00
_cell.angle_beta   90.00
_cell.angle_gamma   90.00
#
_symmetry.space_group_name_H-M   'P 1'
#
loop_
_entity.id
_entity.type
_entity.pdbx_description
1 polymer ?
#
loop_
_entity_poly.entity_id
_entity_poly.type
_entity_poly.pdbx_seq_one_letter_code
_entity_poly.pdbx_strand_id
1 'polypeptide(L)'
;MPSARSGSTTSVPTPKTCKSPATSSSPSSLASIGRLPLDVALEVNLSTLVPDSTSTDPSPPQVLKQCSLFDLAQLSLSSPDWKTFIDKNAFLWAVACQNFAVGSCAALPRRPDIQCEDGAGKYSDLAYALWMFGGGKCSSCGKFTKRHLVSYRLNWRSCSRDCTLAAKKKLLYWEKDIDASQVDASRPWADVPAHTIIQHENKSTREYSLKSFVAVRDDWERASAAAWGMKPLAEGAKSLGQLRAELSRRKSESLNLLQHSDAMHSWLAGYHTQRGTVYHLNLDFIRKVSISEKIRFKTMLRTPTLTAIFYAFNRDLEPLTDSVWKNIRKTIRSQVHAQAQIDKKADAAAFMKLA
;
A
#
# COMPACT_ATOMS: atom_id res chain seq x y z
N MET A 1 -34.97 -22.08 47.24
CA MET A 1 -36.07 -21.12 47.44
C MET A 1 -35.99 -20.05 46.36
N PRO A 2 -37.02 -19.90 45.51
CA PRO A 2 -37.05 -18.89 44.48
C PRO A 2 -37.63 -17.58 45.02
N SER A 3 -37.10 -16.44 44.59
CA SER A 3 -37.80 -15.16 44.69
C SER A 3 -37.67 -14.43 43.37
N ALA A 4 -38.83 -14.28 42.74
CA ALA A 4 -39.09 -13.42 41.61
C ALA A 4 -39.08 -11.94 42.03
N ARG A 5 -38.71 -11.04 41.10
CA ARG A 5 -39.22 -9.67 40.89
C ARG A 5 -38.45 -9.07 39.69
N SER A 6 -39.08 -8.98 38.52
CA SER A 6 -39.96 -7.89 38.03
C SER A 6 -39.20 -6.60 37.65
N GLY A 7 -38.99 -6.45 36.34
CA GLY A 7 -39.24 -5.26 35.51
C GLY A 7 -38.78 -3.87 35.96
N SER A 8 -37.99 -3.23 35.09
CA SER A 8 -38.11 -1.80 34.83
C SER A 8 -37.43 -1.46 33.50
N THR A 9 -38.25 -1.09 32.52
CA THR A 9 -37.92 -0.54 31.21
C THR A 9 -37.53 0.92 31.38
N THR A 10 -36.29 1.27 31.03
CA THR A 10 -35.86 2.67 30.87
C THR A 10 -35.57 2.95 29.41
N SER A 11 -36.45 3.74 28.82
CA SER A 11 -36.38 4.33 27.49
C SER A 11 -35.12 5.19 27.33
N VAL A 12 -34.31 4.90 26.31
CA VAL A 12 -33.18 5.73 25.88
C VAL A 12 -33.71 6.91 25.04
N PRO A 13 -33.39 8.16 25.37
CA PRO A 13 -33.80 9.32 24.58
C PRO A 13 -32.93 9.49 23.33
N THR A 14 -33.60 9.75 22.21
CA THR A 14 -33.04 10.19 20.92
C THR A 14 -32.37 11.56 21.05
N PRO A 15 -31.17 11.79 20.48
CA PRO A 15 -30.60 13.13 20.40
C PRO A 15 -31.27 13.95 19.31
N LYS A 16 -31.74 15.13 19.72
CA LYS A 16 -32.32 16.18 18.89
C LYS A 16 -31.31 16.72 17.87
N THR A 17 -31.82 16.98 16.69
CA THR A 17 -31.21 17.71 15.59
C THR A 17 -30.85 19.14 16.00
N CYS A 18 -29.56 19.50 15.92
CA CYS A 18 -29.11 20.88 15.95
C CYS A 18 -29.05 21.43 14.52
N LYS A 19 -29.96 22.37 14.22
CA LYS A 19 -29.80 23.34 13.13
C LYS A 19 -28.81 24.41 13.59
N SER A 20 -27.85 24.73 12.73
CA SER A 20 -26.98 25.91 12.81
C SER A 20 -26.55 26.34 11.40
N PRO A 21 -26.17 27.61 11.21
CA PRO A 21 -26.65 28.42 10.10
C PRO A 21 -25.73 28.45 8.88
N ALA A 22 -26.31 28.88 7.78
CA ALA A 22 -25.62 29.26 6.56
C ALA A 22 -24.60 30.36 6.83
N THR A 23 -23.33 30.06 6.57
CA THR A 23 -22.29 31.06 6.30
C THR A 23 -21.74 30.80 4.91
N SER A 24 -22.12 31.71 4.02
CA SER A 24 -21.54 31.94 2.71
C SER A 24 -20.10 32.42 2.85
N SER A 25 -19.17 31.68 2.27
CA SER A 25 -17.88 32.22 1.84
C SER A 25 -17.38 31.41 0.65
N SER A 26 -17.42 32.05 -0.52
CA SER A 26 -16.85 31.55 -1.77
C SER A 26 -15.35 31.22 -1.61
N PRO A 27 -14.88 30.06 -2.10
CA PRO A 27 -13.47 29.85 -2.37
C PRO A 27 -13.17 30.25 -3.82
N SER A 28 -12.14 31.07 -3.95
CA SER A 28 -11.53 31.57 -5.17
C SER A 28 -11.26 30.46 -6.20
N SER A 29 -11.75 30.72 -7.41
CA SER A 29 -11.53 29.95 -8.64
C SER A 29 -10.05 30.02 -9.08
N LEU A 30 -9.20 29.20 -8.46
CA LEU A 30 -8.07 28.61 -9.18
C LEU A 30 -8.55 27.26 -9.69
N ALA A 31 -8.91 27.22 -10.97
CA ALA A 31 -9.38 26.04 -11.65
C ALA A 31 -8.44 24.86 -11.34
N SER A 32 -8.99 23.82 -10.71
CA SER A 32 -8.33 22.54 -10.51
C SER A 32 -7.84 22.03 -11.86
N ILE A 33 -6.54 22.18 -12.12
CA ILE A 33 -5.84 21.34 -13.08
C ILE A 33 -5.99 19.94 -12.49
N GLY A 34 -6.97 19.19 -13.00
CA GLY A 34 -7.30 17.86 -12.50
C GLY A 34 -6.05 17.00 -12.50
N ARG A 35 -5.85 16.20 -11.44
CA ARG A 35 -4.67 15.36 -11.26
C ARG A 35 -4.56 14.41 -12.45
N LEU A 36 -3.65 14.66 -13.38
CA LEU A 36 -3.35 13.69 -14.43
C LEU A 36 -2.37 12.67 -13.85
N PRO A 37 -2.57 11.37 -14.10
CA PRO A 37 -1.59 10.39 -13.68
C PRO A 37 -0.27 10.63 -14.42
N LEU A 38 0.84 10.35 -13.74
CA LEU A 38 2.17 10.80 -14.16
C LEU A 38 2.53 10.31 -15.57
N ASP A 39 2.08 9.12 -15.96
CA ASP A 39 2.25 8.56 -17.31
C ASP A 39 1.53 9.35 -18.42
N VAL A 40 0.44 10.04 -18.09
CA VAL A 40 -0.26 10.96 -18.99
C VAL A 40 0.27 12.38 -18.89
N ALA A 41 0.71 12.81 -17.70
CA ALA A 41 1.36 14.10 -17.50
C ALA A 41 2.76 14.16 -18.16
N LEU A 42 3.45 13.02 -18.25
CA LEU A 42 4.74 12.82 -18.92
C LEU A 42 4.70 13.22 -20.40
N GLU A 43 3.60 12.94 -21.10
CA GLU A 43 3.43 13.37 -22.50
C GLU A 43 3.03 14.84 -22.64
N VAL A 44 2.46 15.45 -21.60
CA VAL A 44 1.80 16.75 -21.72
C VAL A 44 2.68 17.93 -21.29
N ASN A 45 3.58 17.81 -20.31
CA ASN A 45 4.37 19.00 -19.90
C ASN A 45 5.55 18.80 -18.91
N LEU A 46 6.16 17.63 -18.74
CA LEU A 46 7.26 17.52 -17.77
C LEU A 46 8.51 18.34 -18.13
N SER A 47 8.70 18.67 -19.41
CA SER A 47 9.78 19.58 -19.87
C SER A 47 9.62 21.03 -19.38
N THR A 48 8.41 21.47 -19.02
CA THR A 48 8.18 22.80 -18.39
C THR A 48 8.21 22.75 -16.86
N LEU A 49 8.23 21.55 -16.28
CA LEU A 49 8.30 21.31 -14.85
C LEU A 49 9.67 20.83 -14.39
N VAL A 50 10.63 20.64 -15.30
CA VAL A 50 12.02 20.36 -14.92
C VAL A 50 12.42 21.48 -13.96
N PRO A 51 12.86 21.15 -12.73
CA PRO A 51 13.34 22.17 -11.80
C PRO A 51 14.44 22.94 -12.51
N ASP A 52 14.17 24.19 -12.86
CA ASP A 52 15.18 25.04 -13.45
C ASP A 52 16.26 25.20 -12.37
N SER A 53 17.42 24.62 -12.59
CA SER A 53 18.52 24.63 -11.62
C SER A 53 19.01 26.05 -11.32
N THR A 54 18.53 27.03 -12.08
CA THR A 54 18.79 28.46 -11.93
C THR A 54 17.72 29.23 -11.15
N SER A 55 16.54 28.63 -10.90
CA SER A 55 15.48 29.27 -10.11
C SER A 55 15.87 29.36 -8.64
N THR A 56 15.84 30.57 -8.09
CA THR A 56 16.14 30.84 -6.67
C THR A 56 14.94 30.65 -5.75
N ASP A 57 13.73 30.40 -6.28
CA ASP A 57 12.56 30.08 -5.46
C ASP A 57 12.60 28.58 -5.08
N PRO A 58 12.84 28.24 -3.80
CA PRO A 58 12.93 26.87 -3.35
C PRO A 58 11.55 26.21 -3.19
N SER A 59 10.45 26.93 -3.44
CA SER A 59 9.12 26.38 -3.24
C SER A 59 8.77 25.35 -4.31
N PRO A 60 8.35 24.12 -3.94
CA PRO A 60 8.02 23.13 -4.93
C PRO A 60 6.77 23.54 -5.69
N PRO A 61 6.74 23.27 -7.02
CA PRO A 61 5.56 23.51 -7.85
C PRO A 61 4.29 22.99 -7.17
N GLN A 62 3.22 23.78 -7.16
CA GLN A 62 1.95 23.40 -6.53
C GLN A 62 1.41 22.06 -7.03
N VAL A 63 1.72 21.68 -8.27
CA VAL A 63 1.36 20.37 -8.84
C VAL A 63 1.92 19.20 -8.02
N LEU A 64 3.14 19.31 -7.47
CA LEU A 64 3.74 18.23 -6.67
C LEU A 64 3.04 18.05 -5.32
N LYS A 65 2.47 19.14 -4.78
CA LYS A 65 1.65 19.09 -3.56
C LYS A 65 0.31 18.41 -3.80
N GLN A 66 -0.07 18.17 -5.06
CA GLN A 66 -1.29 17.45 -5.42
C GLN A 66 -1.00 15.99 -5.81
N CYS A 67 0.26 15.61 -6.02
CA CYS A 67 0.62 14.24 -6.36
C CYS A 67 0.20 13.25 -5.27
N SER A 68 -0.25 12.08 -5.72
CA SER A 68 -0.43 10.94 -4.82
C SER A 68 0.94 10.43 -4.34
N LEU A 69 0.94 9.63 -3.27
CA LEU A 69 2.16 9.03 -2.76
C LEU A 69 2.86 8.16 -3.82
N PHE A 70 2.07 7.46 -4.64
CA PHE A 70 2.61 6.63 -5.71
C PHE A 70 3.14 7.45 -6.88
N ASP A 71 2.52 8.60 -7.20
CA ASP A 71 3.02 9.45 -8.29
C ASP A 71 4.36 10.08 -7.91
N LEU A 72 4.53 10.53 -6.66
CA LEU A 72 5.83 10.98 -6.14
C LEU A 72 6.89 9.87 -6.22
N ALA A 73 6.49 8.63 -5.93
CA ALA A 73 7.36 7.47 -6.06
C ALA A 73 7.78 7.21 -7.51
N GLN A 74 6.85 7.25 -8.46
CA GLN A 74 7.14 7.10 -9.88
C GLN A 74 8.05 8.24 -10.38
N LEU A 75 7.79 9.47 -9.97
CA LEU A 75 8.59 10.63 -10.34
C LEU A 75 10.02 10.54 -9.79
N SER A 76 10.17 10.09 -8.54
CA SER A 76 11.49 9.83 -7.95
C SER A 76 12.27 8.75 -8.70
N LEU A 77 11.57 7.77 -9.29
CA LEU A 77 12.20 6.69 -10.07
C LEU A 77 12.47 7.09 -11.53
N SER A 78 11.80 8.12 -12.06
CA SER A 78 11.93 8.48 -13.47
C SER A 78 13.19 9.28 -13.79
N SER A 79 13.77 9.99 -12.81
CA SER A 79 15.03 10.74 -12.99
C SER A 79 15.78 10.94 -11.67
N PRO A 80 17.12 10.88 -11.65
CA PRO A 80 17.95 11.28 -10.51
C PRO A 80 17.70 12.71 -10.02
N ASP A 81 17.37 13.64 -10.92
CA ASP A 81 17.10 15.05 -10.57
C ASP A 81 15.81 15.16 -9.78
N TRP A 82 14.76 14.47 -10.24
CA TRP A 82 13.49 14.39 -9.54
C TRP A 82 13.63 13.73 -8.17
N LYS A 83 14.42 12.65 -8.09
CA LYS A 83 14.74 12.01 -6.81
C LYS A 83 15.39 13.00 -5.85
N THR A 84 16.44 13.70 -6.31
CA THR A 84 17.19 14.67 -5.50
C THR A 84 16.29 15.83 -5.06
N PHE A 85 15.43 16.31 -5.96
CA PHE A 85 14.48 17.37 -5.66
C PHE A 85 13.46 16.96 -4.59
N ILE A 86 12.88 15.76 -4.73
CA ILE A 86 11.89 15.22 -3.78
C ILE A 86 12.54 14.93 -2.43
N ASP A 87 13.77 14.39 -2.42
CA ASP A 87 14.53 14.15 -1.18
C ASP A 87 14.82 15.47 -0.43
N LYS A 88 15.16 16.55 -1.14
CA LYS A 88 15.34 17.90 -0.57
C LYS A 88 14.02 18.50 -0.05
N ASN A 89 12.89 18.04 -0.57
CA ASN A 89 11.54 18.50 -0.21
C ASN A 89 10.75 17.39 0.50
N ALA A 90 11.35 16.75 1.51
CA ALA A 90 10.76 15.60 2.20
C ALA A 90 9.33 15.80 2.73
N PHE A 91 8.91 17.05 2.98
CA PHE A 91 7.53 17.38 3.37
C PHE A 91 6.49 16.97 2.31
N LEU A 92 6.88 16.83 1.04
CA LEU A 92 6.00 16.36 -0.04
C LEU A 92 5.42 14.99 0.26
N TRP A 93 6.18 14.09 0.90
CA TRP A 93 5.70 12.77 1.32
C TRP A 93 4.61 12.88 2.39
N ALA A 94 4.77 13.79 3.35
CA ALA A 94 3.79 14.03 4.40
C ALA A 94 2.49 14.61 3.81
N VAL A 95 2.60 15.56 2.89
CA VAL A 95 1.45 16.14 2.16
C VAL A 95 0.74 15.06 1.33
N ALA A 96 1.48 14.22 0.60
CA ALA A 96 0.91 13.14 -0.20
C ALA A 96 0.16 12.09 0.64
N CYS A 97 0.64 11.75 1.84
CA CYS A 97 -0.08 10.89 2.78
C CYS A 97 -1.41 11.50 3.25
N GLN A 98 -1.45 12.82 3.45
CA GLN A 98 -2.67 13.55 3.85
C GLN A 98 -3.67 13.65 2.70
N ASN A 99 -3.19 13.91 1.49
CA ASN A 99 -4.02 14.01 0.29
C ASN A 99 -4.78 12.73 -0.08
N PHE A 100 -4.36 11.59 0.46
CA PHE A 100 -5.04 10.31 0.28
C PHE A 100 -6.32 10.18 1.12
N ALA A 101 -6.53 11.07 2.10
CA ALA A 101 -7.75 11.15 2.90
C ALA A 101 -8.87 11.88 2.13
N VAL A 102 -9.33 11.29 1.03
CA VAL A 102 -10.49 11.82 0.30
C VAL A 102 -11.77 11.14 0.79
N GLY A 103 -12.78 11.94 1.14
CA GLY A 103 -14.06 11.44 1.65
C GLY A 103 -13.96 10.96 3.10
N SER A 104 -14.45 9.75 3.37
CA SER A 104 -14.45 9.14 4.71
C SER A 104 -13.24 8.22 4.97
N CYS A 105 -12.29 8.12 4.02
CA CYS A 105 -11.08 7.33 4.22
C CYS A 105 -10.11 8.09 5.12
N ALA A 106 -9.61 7.45 6.18
CA ALA A 106 -8.58 8.04 7.02
C ALA A 106 -7.28 8.26 6.22
N ALA A 107 -6.44 9.17 6.71
CA ALA A 107 -5.10 9.34 6.16
C ALA A 107 -4.31 8.03 6.22
N LEU A 108 -3.45 7.81 5.23
CA LEU A 108 -2.56 6.65 5.22
C LEU A 108 -1.66 6.71 6.47
N PRO A 109 -1.59 5.63 7.28
CA PRO A 109 -0.68 5.57 8.41
C PRO A 109 0.74 5.93 7.98
N ARG A 110 1.44 6.73 8.79
CA ARG A 110 2.82 7.11 8.48
C ARG A 110 3.70 5.86 8.42
N ARG A 111 4.71 5.91 7.56
CA ARG A 111 5.77 4.91 7.49
C ARG A 111 6.32 4.65 8.90
N PRO A 112 6.41 3.39 9.33
CA PRO A 112 6.97 3.07 10.61
C PRO A 112 8.49 3.29 10.58
N ASP A 113 9.05 3.75 11.69
CA ASP A 113 10.47 4.02 11.80
C ASP A 113 11.26 2.73 12.07
N ILE A 114 11.36 1.87 11.04
CA ILE A 114 11.98 0.54 11.14
C ILE A 114 13.20 0.48 10.23
N GLN A 115 14.26 -0.14 10.73
CA GLN A 115 15.40 -0.54 9.91
C GLN A 115 15.00 -1.70 8.97
N CYS A 116 15.46 -1.64 7.73
CA CYS A 116 15.35 -2.74 6.77
C CYS A 116 16.06 -3.99 7.31
N GLU A 117 15.55 -5.17 6.98
CA GLU A 117 16.04 -6.46 7.49
C GLU A 117 17.51 -6.74 7.14
N ASP A 118 18.03 -6.09 6.10
CA ASP A 118 19.42 -6.17 5.63
C ASP A 118 20.36 -5.17 6.32
N GLY A 119 19.86 -4.37 7.28
CA GLY A 119 20.66 -3.36 7.97
C GLY A 119 21.02 -2.15 7.10
N ALA A 120 20.46 -2.04 5.88
CA ALA A 120 20.77 -0.97 4.92
C ALA A 120 20.14 0.40 5.25
N GLY A 121 19.68 0.59 6.48
CA GLY A 121 19.02 1.81 6.95
C GLY A 121 17.51 1.66 7.11
N LYS A 122 16.81 2.78 7.27
CA LYS A 122 15.35 2.82 7.44
C LYS A 122 14.67 2.71 6.07
N TYR A 123 13.46 2.14 6.02
CA TYR A 123 12.63 2.21 4.80
C TYR A 123 12.55 3.66 4.32
N SER A 124 12.88 3.97 3.07
CA SER A 124 12.65 5.33 2.56
C SER A 124 11.15 5.57 2.31
N ASP A 125 10.71 6.83 2.24
CA ASP A 125 9.32 7.15 1.90
C ASP A 125 8.97 6.65 0.48
N LEU A 126 9.96 6.69 -0.42
CA LEU A 126 9.90 6.04 -1.73
C LEU A 126 9.63 4.53 -1.61
N ALA A 127 10.43 3.82 -0.81
CA ALA A 127 10.26 2.38 -0.62
C ALA A 127 8.90 2.07 0.00
N TYR A 128 8.44 2.88 0.96
CA TYR A 128 7.13 2.75 1.57
C TYR A 128 5.99 2.97 0.58
N ALA A 129 6.08 3.99 -0.28
CA ALA A 129 5.10 4.26 -1.32
C ALA A 129 4.97 3.12 -2.34
N LEU A 130 6.11 2.57 -2.78
CA LEU A 130 6.14 1.42 -3.69
C LEU A 130 5.65 0.15 -3.00
N TRP A 131 6.01 -0.04 -1.73
CA TRP A 131 5.53 -1.13 -0.91
C TRP A 131 4.00 -1.12 -0.77
N MET A 132 3.41 0.06 -0.62
CA MET A 132 1.97 0.25 -0.52
C MET A 132 1.26 0.04 -1.87
N PHE A 133 1.67 0.77 -2.91
CA PHE A 133 0.88 0.90 -4.15
C PHE A 133 1.55 0.35 -5.40
N GLY A 134 2.87 0.13 -5.35
CA GLY A 134 3.65 -0.42 -6.46
C GLY A 134 3.48 -1.92 -6.64
N GLY A 135 2.95 -2.63 -5.64
CA GLY A 135 2.83 -4.08 -5.67
C GLY A 135 4.12 -4.78 -5.27
N GLY A 136 4.26 -6.04 -5.64
CA GLY A 136 5.44 -6.84 -5.31
C GLY A 136 5.27 -8.31 -5.67
N LYS A 137 6.29 -9.11 -5.36
CA LYS A 137 6.25 -10.56 -5.58
C LYS A 137 5.32 -11.23 -4.57
N CYS A 138 4.55 -12.21 -5.03
CA CYS A 138 3.78 -13.08 -4.16
C CYS A 138 4.72 -13.96 -3.34
N SER A 139 4.53 -13.99 -2.01
CA SER A 139 5.39 -14.77 -1.11
C SER A 139 5.24 -16.29 -1.31
N SER A 140 4.18 -16.75 -1.98
CA SER A 140 3.93 -18.17 -2.22
C SER A 140 4.51 -18.66 -3.55
N CYS A 141 4.28 -17.92 -4.64
CA CYS A 141 4.60 -18.35 -6.00
C CYS A 141 5.57 -17.43 -6.75
N GLY A 142 6.05 -16.34 -6.14
CA GLY A 142 7.00 -15.40 -6.73
C GLY A 142 6.43 -14.46 -7.80
N LYS A 143 5.21 -14.72 -8.32
CA LYS A 143 4.58 -13.88 -9.35
C LYS A 143 4.34 -12.46 -8.85
N PHE A 144 4.57 -11.47 -9.71
CA PHE A 144 4.27 -10.09 -9.39
C PHE A 144 2.75 -9.85 -9.25
N THR A 145 2.36 -9.03 -8.28
CA THR A 145 0.96 -8.67 -8.05
C THR A 145 0.83 -7.26 -7.46
N LYS A 146 -0.21 -6.54 -7.89
CA LYS A 146 -0.59 -5.21 -7.37
C LYS A 146 -1.61 -5.27 -6.21
N ARG A 147 -1.95 -6.47 -5.72
CA ARG A 147 -2.82 -6.64 -4.55
C ARG A 147 -2.11 -6.11 -3.31
N HIS A 148 -2.84 -5.51 -2.38
CA HIS A 148 -2.29 -5.11 -1.08
C HIS A 148 -1.75 -6.32 -0.30
N LEU A 149 -0.96 -6.02 0.72
CA LEU A 149 -0.39 -7.02 1.62
C LEU A 149 -1.51 -7.70 2.41
N VAL A 150 -1.36 -9.01 2.59
CA VAL A 150 -2.20 -9.81 3.49
C VAL A 150 -1.73 -9.63 4.93
N SER A 151 -0.42 -9.45 5.13
CA SER A 151 0.17 -9.08 6.41
C SER A 151 1.25 -8.05 6.17
N TYR A 152 1.01 -6.83 6.66
CA TYR A 152 1.97 -5.73 6.61
C TYR A 152 3.19 -6.04 7.47
N ARG A 153 2.98 -6.67 8.63
CA ARG A 153 4.07 -7.09 9.52
C ARG A 153 5.04 -8.09 8.88
N LEU A 154 4.53 -9.04 8.10
CA LEU A 154 5.33 -10.06 7.43
C LEU A 154 5.79 -9.65 6.01
N ASN A 155 5.47 -8.43 5.58
CA ASN A 155 5.62 -8.03 4.18
C ASN A 155 5.06 -9.09 3.21
N TRP A 156 3.92 -9.67 3.56
CA TRP A 156 3.38 -10.80 2.84
C TRP A 156 2.34 -10.36 1.83
N ARG A 157 2.63 -10.63 0.56
CA ARG A 157 1.71 -10.42 -0.56
C ARG A 157 1.23 -11.74 -1.14
N SER A 158 -0.05 -11.78 -1.51
CA SER A 158 -0.65 -12.94 -2.17
C SER A 158 -1.34 -12.53 -3.47
N CYS A 159 -1.10 -13.27 -4.55
CA CYS A 159 -1.73 -13.00 -5.85
C CYS A 159 -3.10 -13.67 -6.01
N SER A 160 -3.45 -14.64 -5.16
CA SER A 160 -4.72 -15.40 -5.25
C SER A 160 -5.16 -15.93 -3.88
N ARG A 161 -6.42 -16.38 -3.77
CA ARG A 161 -6.90 -17.04 -2.55
C ARG A 161 -6.05 -18.29 -2.22
N ASP A 162 -5.69 -19.07 -3.23
CA ASP A 162 -4.87 -20.27 -3.07
C ASP A 162 -3.47 -19.95 -2.59
N CYS A 163 -2.85 -18.89 -3.13
CA CYS A 163 -1.56 -18.42 -2.62
C CYS A 163 -1.65 -17.95 -1.17
N THR A 164 -2.77 -17.36 -0.76
CA THR A 164 -3.00 -16.97 0.64
C THR A 164 -3.07 -18.21 1.53
N LEU A 165 -3.87 -19.20 1.15
CA LEU A 165 -3.98 -20.47 1.90
C LEU A 165 -2.65 -21.22 1.95
N ALA A 166 -1.92 -21.29 0.83
CA ALA A 166 -0.63 -21.95 0.74
C ALA A 166 0.42 -21.30 1.65
N ALA A 167 0.48 -19.96 1.70
CA ALA A 167 1.42 -19.31 2.60
C ALA A 167 0.96 -19.31 4.07
N LYS A 168 -0.35 -19.34 4.38
CA LYS A 168 -0.82 -19.61 5.76
C LYS A 168 -0.28 -20.95 6.25
N LYS A 169 -0.33 -21.99 5.40
CA LYS A 169 0.24 -23.31 5.73
C LYS A 169 1.76 -23.27 5.97
N LYS A 170 2.51 -22.40 5.28
CA LYS A 170 3.97 -22.27 5.45
C LYS A 170 4.37 -21.46 6.69
N LEU A 171 3.47 -20.64 7.24
CA LEU A 171 3.73 -19.76 8.37
C LEU A 171 3.34 -20.37 9.72
N LEU A 172 2.53 -21.42 9.70
CA LEU A 172 2.18 -22.20 10.89
C LEU A 172 3.34 -23.11 11.27
N TYR A 173 4.25 -22.62 12.11
CA TYR A 173 4.95 -23.49 13.05
C TYR A 173 4.11 -23.55 14.31
N TRP A 174 3.75 -24.77 14.71
CA TRP A 174 3.03 -24.97 15.95
C TRP A 174 4.02 -24.89 17.11
N GLU A 175 3.66 -24.15 18.15
CA GLU A 175 4.28 -24.23 19.49
C GLU A 175 4.18 -25.65 20.10
N LYS A 176 3.50 -26.59 19.41
CA LYS A 176 3.48 -28.03 19.75
C LYS A 176 4.67 -28.80 19.16
N ASP A 177 5.27 -28.31 18.07
CA ASP A 177 6.46 -28.91 17.44
C ASP A 177 7.76 -28.40 18.09
N ILE A 178 7.64 -27.33 18.89
CA ILE A 178 8.66 -26.91 19.83
C ILE A 178 8.23 -27.51 21.17
N ASP A 179 8.93 -28.52 21.64
CA ASP A 179 8.66 -29.12 22.95
C ASP A 179 8.54 -28.00 24.00
N ALA A 180 7.40 -27.90 24.69
CA ALA A 180 7.15 -26.84 25.67
C ALA A 180 8.16 -26.89 26.84
N SER A 181 8.81 -28.05 27.05
CA SER A 181 9.95 -28.19 27.98
C SER A 181 11.27 -27.61 27.43
N GLN A 182 11.37 -27.38 26.12
CA GLN A 182 12.49 -26.71 25.46
C GLN A 182 12.27 -25.20 25.29
N VAL A 183 11.02 -24.72 25.32
CA VAL A 183 10.72 -23.27 25.46
C VAL A 183 10.94 -22.86 26.91
N ASP A 184 12.17 -23.02 27.37
CA ASP A 184 12.62 -22.43 28.60
C ASP A 184 12.48 -20.90 28.48
N ALA A 185 11.71 -20.28 29.38
CA ALA A 185 11.48 -18.84 29.42
C ALA A 185 12.79 -18.05 29.61
N SER A 186 13.87 -18.71 30.02
CA SER A 186 15.22 -18.16 30.07
C SER A 186 15.91 -18.06 28.70
N ARG A 187 15.35 -18.71 27.66
CA ARG A 187 15.93 -18.74 26.32
C ARG A 187 15.43 -17.59 25.44
N PRO A 188 16.31 -16.98 24.66
CA PRO A 188 16.07 -15.66 24.05
C PRO A 188 15.22 -15.67 22.79
N TRP A 189 14.79 -16.83 22.29
CA TRP A 189 13.75 -16.87 21.26
C TRP A 189 12.37 -16.48 21.80
N ALA A 190 12.18 -16.46 23.13
CA ALA A 190 11.03 -15.80 23.74
C ALA A 190 10.99 -14.29 23.42
N ASP A 191 12.15 -13.67 23.20
CA ASP A 191 12.29 -12.28 22.78
C ASP A 191 12.24 -12.09 21.26
N VAL A 192 12.31 -13.18 20.48
CA VAL A 192 11.98 -13.11 19.05
C VAL A 192 10.49 -12.80 18.98
N PRO A 193 10.10 -11.70 18.32
CA PRO A 193 8.72 -11.31 18.31
C PRO A 193 7.88 -12.22 17.40
N ALA A 194 6.91 -12.92 17.99
CA ALA A 194 5.95 -13.76 17.28
C ALA A 194 5.01 -12.90 16.41
N HIS A 195 4.85 -13.22 15.14
CA HIS A 195 4.08 -12.49 14.13
C HIS A 195 2.57 -12.47 14.36
N THR A 196 2.04 -13.51 14.99
CA THR A 196 0.64 -13.59 15.41
C THR A 196 0.60 -14.39 16.71
N ILE A 197 -0.22 -13.96 17.67
CA ILE A 197 -0.58 -14.79 18.82
C ILE A 197 -2.05 -15.14 18.67
N ILE A 198 -2.33 -16.41 18.36
CA ILE A 198 -3.70 -16.91 18.29
C ILE A 198 -4.01 -17.55 19.64
N GLN A 199 -4.96 -16.98 20.39
CA GLN A 199 -5.44 -17.60 21.63
C GLN A 199 -6.54 -18.60 21.32
N HIS A 200 -6.32 -19.85 21.69
CA HIS A 200 -7.36 -20.86 21.84
C HIS A 200 -7.62 -21.07 23.32
N GLU A 201 -8.81 -21.60 23.67
CA GLU A 201 -9.42 -21.64 25.01
C GLU A 201 -8.50 -21.98 26.19
N ASN A 202 -7.32 -22.61 25.98
CA ASN A 202 -6.26 -22.77 27.00
C ASN A 202 -4.82 -22.77 26.42
N LYS A 203 -4.60 -22.30 25.19
CA LYS A 203 -3.28 -22.32 24.51
C LYS A 203 -3.09 -21.07 23.66
N SER A 204 -2.00 -20.33 23.88
CA SER A 204 -1.51 -19.38 22.89
C SER A 204 -0.74 -20.15 21.81
N THR A 205 -0.99 -19.83 20.54
CA THR A 205 -0.16 -20.25 19.42
C THR A 205 0.60 -19.04 18.91
N ARG A 206 1.93 -19.10 18.93
CA ARG A 206 2.80 -18.07 18.36
C ARG A 206 3.23 -18.44 16.94
N GLU A 207 2.89 -17.63 15.95
CA GLU A 207 3.41 -17.79 14.57
C GLU A 207 4.73 -17.05 14.40
N TYR A 208 5.76 -17.71 13.86
CA TYR A 208 7.06 -17.12 13.56
C TYR A 208 7.38 -17.18 12.05
N SER A 209 8.16 -16.22 11.54
CA SER A 209 8.81 -16.37 10.25
C SER A 209 9.84 -17.48 10.42
N LEU A 210 9.61 -18.62 9.77
CA LEU A 210 10.48 -19.79 9.87
C LEU A 210 11.97 -19.42 9.68
N LYS A 211 12.25 -18.61 8.66
CA LYS A 211 13.63 -18.19 8.35
C LYS A 211 14.25 -17.37 9.47
N SER A 212 13.47 -16.43 10.04
CA SER A 212 13.94 -15.55 11.10
C SER A 212 14.15 -16.31 12.41
N PHE A 213 13.27 -17.27 12.72
CA PHE A 213 13.39 -18.12 13.89
C PHE A 213 14.63 -19.00 13.84
N VAL A 214 14.82 -19.73 12.73
CA VAL A 214 15.99 -20.63 12.55
C VAL A 214 17.30 -19.83 12.61
N ALA A 215 17.38 -18.70 11.92
CA ALA A 215 18.59 -17.87 11.92
C ALA A 215 18.96 -17.37 13.33
N VAL A 216 17.99 -16.90 14.11
CA VAL A 216 18.24 -16.40 15.47
C VAL A 216 18.68 -17.53 16.42
N ARG A 217 18.03 -18.70 16.31
CA ARG A 217 18.41 -19.87 17.12
C ARG A 217 19.86 -20.26 16.84
N ASP A 218 20.21 -20.40 15.55
CA ASP A 218 21.54 -20.83 15.14
C ASP A 218 22.63 -19.80 15.54
N ASP A 219 22.35 -18.49 15.43
CA ASP A 219 23.25 -17.43 15.90
C ASP A 219 23.47 -17.47 17.41
N TRP A 220 22.41 -17.71 18.18
CA TRP A 220 22.48 -17.79 19.63
C TRP A 220 23.29 -18.99 20.11
N GLU A 221 23.08 -20.16 19.51
CA GLU A 221 23.83 -21.38 19.83
C GLU A 221 25.32 -21.18 19.57
N ARG A 222 25.69 -20.54 18.45
CA ARG A 222 27.07 -20.17 18.15
C ARG A 222 27.67 -19.20 19.18
N ALA A 223 26.98 -18.10 19.47
CA ALA A 223 27.47 -17.09 20.42
C ALA A 223 27.61 -17.63 21.85
N SER A 224 26.69 -18.51 22.26
CA SER A 224 26.73 -19.16 23.57
C SER A 224 27.92 -20.12 23.67
N ALA A 225 28.08 -21.02 22.70
CA ALA A 225 29.21 -21.97 22.70
C ALA A 225 30.57 -21.24 22.75
N ALA A 226 30.70 -20.11 22.08
CA ALA A 226 31.90 -19.28 22.13
C ALA A 226 32.13 -18.63 23.50
N ALA A 227 31.08 -18.13 24.17
CA ALA A 227 31.19 -17.55 25.51
C ALA A 227 31.67 -18.57 26.56
N TRP A 228 31.38 -19.86 26.36
CA TRP A 228 31.86 -20.97 27.18
C TRP A 228 33.21 -21.55 26.71
N GLY A 229 33.88 -20.90 25.75
CA GLY A 229 35.18 -21.33 25.24
C GLY A 229 35.16 -22.61 24.39
N MET A 230 33.98 -23.07 23.95
CA MET A 230 33.84 -24.38 23.31
C MET A 230 34.13 -24.37 21.79
N LYS A 231 34.01 -23.22 21.12
CA LYS A 231 34.41 -23.03 19.69
C LYS A 231 34.82 -21.59 19.42
N PRO A 232 35.81 -21.35 18.52
CA PRO A 232 36.07 -20.00 18.02
C PRO A 232 34.84 -19.48 17.25
N LEU A 233 34.51 -18.20 17.44
CA LEU A 233 33.45 -17.53 16.69
C LEU A 233 33.80 -17.58 15.20
N ALA A 234 32.88 -18.06 14.37
CA ALA A 234 32.99 -17.91 12.93
C ALA A 234 33.15 -16.43 12.58
N GLU A 235 33.89 -16.13 11.52
CA GLU A 235 34.10 -14.76 11.06
C GLU A 235 32.73 -14.08 10.81
N GLY A 236 32.47 -12.97 11.50
CA GLY A 236 31.17 -12.27 11.48
C GLY A 236 30.15 -12.68 12.55
N ALA A 237 30.46 -13.64 13.43
CA ALA A 237 29.57 -14.00 14.52
C ALA A 237 29.54 -12.93 15.62
N LYS A 238 28.33 -12.53 16.03
CA LYS A 238 28.10 -11.49 17.04
C LYS A 238 28.46 -11.98 18.44
N SER A 239 28.99 -11.10 19.27
CA SER A 239 29.13 -11.38 20.71
C SER A 239 27.76 -11.55 21.37
N LEU A 240 27.71 -12.24 22.52
CA LEU A 240 26.44 -12.44 23.25
C LEU A 240 25.75 -11.11 23.61
N GLY A 241 26.54 -10.09 23.97
CA GLY A 241 26.03 -8.74 24.24
C GLY A 241 25.45 -8.06 22.99
N GLN A 242 26.14 -8.15 21.85
CA GLN A 242 25.65 -7.63 20.57
C GLN A 242 24.35 -8.33 20.13
N LEU A 243 24.26 -9.64 20.34
CA LEU A 243 23.07 -10.42 20.01
C LEU A 243 21.88 -10.04 20.89
N ARG A 244 22.06 -9.85 22.20
CA ARG A 244 20.99 -9.38 23.10
C ARG A 244 20.48 -7.99 22.73
N ALA A 245 21.38 -7.07 22.40
CA ALA A 245 21.00 -5.73 21.93
C ALA A 245 20.18 -5.81 20.63
N GLU A 246 20.61 -6.65 19.69
CA GLU A 246 19.91 -6.90 18.43
C GLU A 246 18.51 -7.52 18.63
N LEU A 247 18.38 -8.50 19.53
CA LEU A 247 17.09 -9.12 19.83
C LEU A 247 16.13 -8.14 20.51
N SER A 248 16.63 -7.34 21.45
CA SER A 248 15.85 -6.28 22.10
C SER A 248 15.38 -5.23 21.10
N ARG A 249 16.26 -4.83 20.17
CA ARG A 249 15.94 -3.92 19.06
C ARG A 249 14.83 -4.52 18.18
N ARG A 250 14.98 -5.78 17.73
CA ARG A 250 13.97 -6.48 16.92
C ARG A 250 12.62 -6.59 17.63
N LYS A 251 12.62 -6.86 18.94
CA LYS A 251 11.41 -6.91 19.76
C LYS A 251 10.68 -5.57 19.77
N SER A 252 11.41 -4.48 20.01
CA SER A 252 10.87 -3.11 19.98
C SER A 252 10.35 -2.72 18.59
N GLU A 253 11.15 -2.96 17.55
CA GLU A 253 10.76 -2.72 16.17
C GLU A 253 9.55 -3.53 15.75
N SER A 254 9.43 -4.77 16.25
CA SER A 254 8.28 -5.59 15.96
C SER A 254 7.01 -5.11 16.65
N LEU A 255 7.08 -4.44 17.79
CA LEU A 255 5.91 -3.81 18.39
C LEU A 255 5.45 -2.62 17.53
N ASN A 256 6.39 -1.80 17.07
CA ASN A 256 6.10 -0.70 16.15
C ASN A 256 5.51 -1.22 14.82
N LEU A 257 6.06 -2.32 14.29
CA LEU A 257 5.51 -3.03 13.12
C LEU A 257 4.11 -3.56 13.36
N LEU A 258 3.84 -4.09 14.55
CA LEU A 258 2.52 -4.61 14.91
C LEU A 258 1.50 -3.48 14.95
N GLN A 259 1.80 -2.40 15.68
CA GLN A 259 0.94 -1.22 15.75
C GLN A 259 0.71 -0.60 14.36
N HIS A 260 1.77 -0.49 13.56
CA HIS A 260 1.66 -0.02 12.18
C HIS A 260 0.80 -0.97 11.35
N SER A 261 1.01 -2.28 11.46
CA SER A 261 0.22 -3.29 10.76
C SER A 261 -1.27 -3.18 11.12
N ASP A 262 -1.62 -3.01 12.40
CA ASP A 262 -3.01 -2.86 12.84
C ASP A 262 -3.64 -1.57 12.31
N ALA A 263 -2.90 -0.46 12.35
CA ALA A 263 -3.31 0.80 11.72
C ALA A 263 -3.52 0.63 10.21
N MET A 264 -2.64 -0.11 9.53
CA MET A 264 -2.74 -0.39 8.11
C MET A 264 -3.94 -1.27 7.75
N HIS A 265 -4.26 -2.30 8.54
CA HIS A 265 -5.46 -3.11 8.32
C HIS A 265 -6.73 -2.29 8.49
N SER A 266 -6.77 -1.44 9.53
CA SER A 266 -7.90 -0.54 9.79
C SER A 266 -8.09 0.46 8.64
N TRP A 267 -7.00 1.08 8.18
CA TRP A 267 -7.01 1.96 7.02
C TRP A 267 -7.44 1.24 5.74
N LEU A 268 -6.92 0.04 5.48
CA LEU A 268 -7.17 -0.72 4.25
C LEU A 268 -8.66 -1.05 4.07
N ALA A 269 -9.38 -1.35 5.14
CA ALA A 269 -10.82 -1.58 5.10
C ALA A 269 -11.60 -0.34 4.65
N GLY A 270 -11.27 0.83 5.23
CA GLY A 270 -11.85 2.12 4.83
C GLY A 270 -11.51 2.48 3.38
N TYR A 271 -10.23 2.28 3.01
CA TYR A 271 -9.75 2.49 1.65
C TYR A 271 -10.49 1.64 0.62
N HIS A 272 -10.67 0.33 0.87
CA HIS A 272 -11.39 -0.55 -0.05
C HIS A 272 -12.85 -0.16 -0.23
N THR A 273 -13.51 0.26 0.85
CA THR A 273 -14.88 0.77 0.82
C THR A 273 -14.98 2.01 -0.07
N GLN A 274 -14.15 3.01 0.19
CA GLN A 274 -14.16 4.26 -0.57
C GLN A 274 -13.76 4.05 -2.04
N ARG A 275 -12.77 3.17 -2.29
CA ARG A 275 -12.36 2.81 -3.64
C ARG A 275 -13.49 2.15 -4.43
N GLY A 276 -14.31 1.30 -3.79
CA GLY A 276 -15.50 0.72 -4.42
C GLY A 276 -16.48 1.81 -4.87
N THR A 277 -16.78 2.76 -4.00
CA THR A 277 -17.63 3.92 -4.30
C THR A 277 -17.10 4.72 -5.48
N VAL A 278 -15.82 5.13 -5.43
CA VAL A 278 -15.17 5.91 -6.49
C VAL A 278 -15.11 5.13 -7.81
N TYR A 279 -14.85 3.82 -7.75
CA TYR A 279 -14.86 2.95 -8.93
C TYR A 279 -16.21 3.00 -9.66
N HIS A 280 -17.32 2.90 -8.93
CA HIS A 280 -18.65 2.97 -9.53
C HIS A 280 -18.96 4.36 -10.10
N LEU A 281 -18.62 5.42 -9.36
CA LEU A 281 -18.78 6.80 -9.85
C LEU A 281 -18.00 7.04 -11.15
N ASN A 282 -16.74 6.58 -11.20
CA ASN A 282 -15.89 6.72 -12.37
C ASN A 282 -16.40 5.88 -13.55
N LEU A 283 -16.94 4.69 -13.28
CA LEU A 283 -17.52 3.84 -14.32
C LEU A 283 -18.77 4.48 -14.94
N ASP A 284 -19.63 5.08 -14.11
CA ASP A 284 -20.84 5.79 -14.57
C ASP A 284 -20.50 7.05 -15.34
N PHE A 285 -19.46 7.79 -14.92
CA PHE A 285 -18.92 8.90 -15.69
C PHE A 285 -18.48 8.46 -17.10
N ILE A 286 -17.68 7.39 -17.20
CA ILE A 286 -17.21 6.87 -18.49
C ILE A 286 -18.39 6.38 -19.35
N ARG A 287 -19.42 5.77 -18.76
CA ARG A 287 -20.64 5.39 -19.50
C ARG A 287 -21.31 6.60 -20.14
N LYS A 288 -21.51 7.68 -19.37
CA LYS A 288 -22.08 8.94 -19.89
C LYS A 288 -21.25 9.51 -21.04
N VAL A 289 -19.93 9.57 -20.86
CA VAL A 289 -18.99 10.01 -21.90
C VAL A 289 -19.07 9.11 -23.14
N SER A 290 -19.15 7.80 -22.98
CA SER A 290 -19.22 6.87 -24.12
C SER A 290 -20.47 7.09 -24.98
N ILE A 291 -21.60 7.42 -24.34
CA ILE A 291 -22.86 7.75 -25.02
C ILE A 291 -22.73 9.09 -25.75
N SER A 292 -22.23 10.13 -25.08
CA SER A 292 -22.10 11.46 -25.68
C SER A 292 -21.12 11.49 -26.86
N GLU A 293 -20.07 10.69 -26.79
CA GLU A 293 -19.04 10.56 -27.82
C GLU A 293 -19.40 9.57 -28.93
N LYS A 294 -20.51 8.82 -28.78
CA LYS A 294 -20.91 7.73 -29.69
C LYS A 294 -19.82 6.67 -29.86
N ILE A 295 -19.06 6.40 -28.81
CA ILE A 295 -18.01 5.36 -28.80
C ILE A 295 -18.53 4.19 -27.95
N ARG A 296 -18.38 2.96 -28.44
CA ARG A 296 -18.77 1.77 -27.68
C ARG A 296 -18.00 1.73 -26.35
N PHE A 297 -18.71 1.69 -25.23
CA PHE A 297 -18.15 1.68 -23.88
C PHE A 297 -17.00 0.68 -23.68
N LYS A 298 -17.19 -0.57 -24.14
CA LYS A 298 -16.16 -1.63 -24.06
C LYS A 298 -14.89 -1.30 -24.84
N THR A 299 -15.01 -0.63 -25.99
CA THR A 299 -13.86 -0.21 -26.80
C THR A 299 -13.13 0.94 -26.12
N MET A 300 -13.87 1.92 -25.58
CA MET A 300 -13.31 3.03 -24.83
C MET A 300 -12.54 2.56 -23.59
N LEU A 301 -13.09 1.64 -22.79
CA LEU A 301 -12.42 1.09 -21.60
C LEU A 301 -11.15 0.28 -21.91
N ARG A 302 -10.96 -0.16 -23.15
CA ARG A 302 -9.78 -0.93 -23.56
C ARG A 302 -8.63 -0.04 -24.04
N THR A 303 -8.84 1.27 -24.14
CA THR A 303 -7.77 2.16 -24.55
C THR A 303 -6.71 2.23 -23.44
N PRO A 304 -5.41 2.21 -23.80
CA PRO A 304 -4.32 2.28 -22.80
C PRO A 304 -4.43 3.51 -21.90
N THR A 305 -4.70 4.68 -22.48
CA THR A 305 -4.80 5.94 -21.74
C THR A 305 -5.96 5.93 -20.74
N LEU A 306 -7.16 5.47 -21.14
CA LEU A 306 -8.27 5.41 -20.19
C LEU A 306 -8.04 4.34 -19.12
N THR A 307 -7.43 3.21 -19.47
CA THR A 307 -7.11 2.15 -18.50
C THR A 307 -6.16 2.67 -17.42
N ALA A 308 -5.12 3.40 -17.81
CA ALA A 308 -4.17 4.03 -16.91
C ALA A 308 -4.84 5.06 -16.00
N ILE A 309 -5.61 5.98 -16.60
CA ILE A 309 -6.31 7.05 -15.86
C ILE A 309 -7.33 6.48 -14.90
N PHE A 310 -8.17 5.56 -15.36
CA PHE A 310 -9.17 4.91 -14.54
C PHE A 310 -8.51 4.14 -13.38
N TYR A 311 -7.37 3.49 -13.60
CA TYR A 311 -6.63 2.84 -12.53
C TYR A 311 -6.13 3.85 -11.50
N ALA A 312 -5.51 4.95 -11.93
CA ALA A 312 -4.92 5.96 -11.05
C ALA A 312 -5.98 6.69 -10.22
N PHE A 313 -7.05 7.18 -10.85
CA PHE A 313 -8.13 7.86 -10.14
C PHE A 313 -8.81 6.96 -9.10
N ASN A 314 -9.02 5.68 -9.44
CA ASN A 314 -9.55 4.72 -8.47
C ASN A 314 -8.54 4.38 -7.36
N ARG A 315 -7.24 4.36 -7.65
CA ARG A 315 -6.19 4.18 -6.65
C ARG A 315 -6.18 5.34 -5.66
N ASP A 316 -6.32 6.56 -6.17
CA ASP A 316 -6.20 7.81 -5.41
C ASP A 316 -7.52 8.33 -4.83
N LEU A 317 -8.59 7.54 -4.97
CA LEU A 317 -9.94 7.84 -4.48
C LEU A 317 -10.54 9.12 -5.08
N GLU A 318 -10.16 9.46 -6.31
CA GLU A 318 -10.59 10.68 -6.99
C GLU A 318 -11.66 10.39 -8.07
N PRO A 319 -12.74 11.17 -8.12
CA PRO A 319 -13.71 11.07 -9.20
C PRO A 319 -13.19 11.69 -10.50
N LEU A 320 -13.48 11.05 -11.63
CA LEU A 320 -13.25 11.60 -12.95
C LEU A 320 -14.20 12.77 -13.20
N THR A 321 -13.65 13.82 -13.83
CA THR A 321 -14.39 15.05 -14.14
C THR A 321 -14.34 15.36 -15.62
N ASP A 322 -15.20 16.28 -16.07
CA ASP A 322 -15.21 16.76 -17.46
C ASP A 322 -13.88 17.43 -17.85
N SER A 323 -13.19 18.06 -16.90
CA SER A 323 -11.87 18.67 -17.14
C SER A 323 -10.83 17.60 -17.49
N VAL A 324 -10.78 16.52 -16.70
CA VAL A 324 -9.91 15.38 -16.96
C VAL A 324 -10.23 14.77 -18.32
N TRP A 325 -11.52 14.55 -18.62
CA TRP A 325 -11.96 14.04 -19.91
C TRP A 325 -11.51 14.91 -21.08
N LYS A 326 -11.74 16.23 -21.01
CA LYS A 326 -11.34 17.18 -22.08
C LYS A 326 -9.86 17.07 -22.41
N ASN A 327 -9.01 16.89 -21.41
CA ASN A 327 -7.56 16.77 -21.60
C ASN A 327 -7.16 15.49 -22.34
N ILE A 328 -7.86 14.38 -22.11
CA ILE A 328 -7.46 13.05 -22.62
C ILE A 328 -8.28 12.61 -23.84
N ARG A 329 -9.35 13.33 -24.15
CA ARG A 329 -10.33 13.04 -25.21
C ARG A 329 -9.67 12.79 -26.56
N LYS A 330 -8.73 13.64 -26.97
CA LYS A 330 -8.05 13.55 -28.28
C LYS A 330 -7.28 12.23 -28.40
N THR A 331 -6.50 11.88 -27.38
CA THR A 331 -5.70 10.65 -27.31
C THR A 331 -6.58 9.40 -27.29
N ILE A 332 -7.67 9.40 -26.53
CA ILE A 332 -8.59 8.27 -26.50
C ILE A 332 -9.25 8.07 -27.86
N ARG A 333 -9.68 9.14 -28.53
CA ARG A 333 -10.27 9.05 -29.87
C ARG A 333 -9.29 8.47 -30.89
N SER A 334 -8.03 8.92 -30.89
CA SER A 334 -7.02 8.38 -31.82
C SER A 334 -6.76 6.89 -31.56
N GLN A 335 -6.68 6.46 -30.30
CA GLN A 335 -6.51 5.05 -29.93
C GLN A 335 -7.71 4.18 -30.35
N VAL A 336 -8.94 4.68 -30.19
CA VAL A 336 -10.15 3.98 -30.65
C VAL A 336 -10.14 3.80 -32.17
N HIS A 337 -9.79 4.84 -32.92
CA HIS A 337 -9.69 4.75 -34.38
C HIS A 337 -8.61 3.77 -34.82
N ALA A 338 -7.43 3.80 -34.17
CA ALA A 338 -6.35 2.86 -34.46
C ALA A 338 -6.78 1.40 -34.21
N GLN A 339 -7.45 1.13 -33.09
CA GLN A 339 -7.96 -0.22 -32.79
C GLN A 339 -8.98 -0.70 -33.81
N ALA A 340 -9.90 0.18 -34.23
CA ALA A 340 -10.89 -0.17 -35.26
C ALA A 340 -10.25 -0.56 -36.61
N GLN A 341 -9.10 0.04 -36.96
CA GLN A 341 -8.34 -0.35 -38.16
C GLN A 341 -7.65 -1.71 -37.99
N ILE A 342 -7.15 -2.01 -36.79
CA ILE A 342 -6.56 -3.31 -36.47
C ILE A 342 -7.62 -4.41 -36.55
N ASP A 343 -8.78 -4.20 -35.93
CA ASP A 343 -9.88 -5.17 -35.92
C ASP A 343 -10.36 -5.47 -37.35
N LYS A 344 -10.54 -4.45 -38.19
CA LYS A 344 -10.90 -4.63 -39.61
C LYS A 344 -9.88 -5.45 -40.39
N LYS A 345 -8.58 -5.24 -40.15
CA LYS A 345 -7.52 -6.02 -40.80
C LYS A 345 -7.51 -7.48 -40.31
N ALA A 346 -7.75 -7.69 -39.02
CA ALA A 346 -7.84 -9.03 -38.44
C ALA A 346 -9.03 -9.81 -39.01
N ASP A 347 -10.20 -9.17 -39.13
CA ASP A 347 -11.40 -9.77 -39.72
C ASP A 347 -11.20 -10.11 -41.20
N ALA A 348 -10.59 -9.21 -41.97
CA ALA A 348 -10.25 -9.47 -43.38
C ALA A 348 -9.26 -10.63 -43.53
N ALA A 349 -8.24 -10.71 -42.68
CA ALA A 349 -7.27 -11.80 -42.68
C ALA A 349 -7.90 -13.14 -42.26
N ALA A 350 -8.85 -13.13 -41.33
CA ALA A 350 -9.60 -14.32 -40.94
C ALA A 350 -10.50 -14.82 -42.06
N PHE A 351 -11.17 -13.91 -42.78
CA PHE A 351 -11.99 -14.25 -43.94
C PHE A 351 -11.16 -14.89 -45.07
N MET A 352 -9.99 -14.33 -45.38
CA MET A 352 -9.07 -14.87 -46.40
C MET A 352 -8.45 -16.22 -46.05
N LYS A 353 -8.50 -16.65 -44.78
CA LYS A 353 -8.05 -18.00 -44.36
C LYS A 353 -9.14 -19.06 -44.46
N LEU A 354 -10.39 -18.64 -44.59
CA LEU A 354 -11.55 -19.53 -44.68
C LEU A 354 -12.00 -19.75 -46.13
N ALA A 355 -11.66 -18.83 -47.03
CA ALA A 355 -11.76 -18.98 -48.47
C ALA A 355 -10.54 -19.73 -49.01
#